data_AF-A0A944WLT9-F1
#
_entry.id   AF-A0A944WLT9-F1
#
_cell.length_a   1.000
_cell.length_b   1.000
_cell.length_c   1.000
_cell.angle_alpha   90.00
_cell.angle_beta   90.00
_cell.angle_gamma   90.00
#
_symmetry.space_group_name_H-M   'P 1'
#
loop_
_entity.id
_entity.type
_entity.pdbx_description
1 polymer ?
#
loop_
_entity_poly.entity_id
_entity_poly.type
_entity_poly.pdbx_seq_one_letter_code
_entity_poly.pdbx_strand_id
1 'polypeptide(L)'
;MNSDSTFDRKAFEQGKDYPELRRALSRLKAGSETNFYLSLILSEAEQTETGQTIRNETNDPFSPILASINNLIRSLQRSGLTSDKIRKKISALPDPAKISLAGPFSRRLNRTVDLHNADWSQSDERKALVQALKDTRILFRKRPGPKQDQQILSFAGYVAMIYEQIKGKPPGLGSDNYQNEYQSPFEKLWLASLRLVEPDAEHYRAREIYRSASQKSLSEQSPS
;
A
#
# COMPACT_ATOMS: atom_id res chain seq x y z
N MET A 1 -5.85 -20.74 14.83
CA MET A 1 -5.66 -19.38 15.40
C MET A 1 -6.29 -18.42 14.43
N ASN A 2 -7.46 -17.91 14.82
CA ASN A 2 -8.38 -17.18 13.97
C ASN A 2 -7.81 -15.80 13.66
N SER A 3 -7.49 -15.56 12.39
CA SER A 3 -7.31 -14.21 11.85
C SER A 3 -8.69 -13.72 11.40
N ASP A 4 -9.41 -13.14 12.36
CA ASP A 4 -10.67 -12.45 12.16
C ASP A 4 -10.35 -11.04 11.63
N SER A 5 -10.12 -10.95 10.31
CA SER A 5 -10.04 -9.66 9.60
C SER A 5 -11.32 -9.45 8.78
N THR A 6 -12.44 -9.86 9.35
CA THR A 6 -13.76 -9.59 8.83
C THR A 6 -14.13 -8.18 9.27
N PHE A 7 -14.59 -7.33 8.34
CA PHE A 7 -15.28 -6.09 8.67
C PHE A 7 -16.28 -6.36 9.80
N ASP A 8 -15.98 -5.84 10.98
CA ASP A 8 -16.75 -6.12 12.18
C ASP A 8 -18.05 -5.32 12.09
N ARG A 9 -19.08 -5.93 11.50
CA ARG A 9 -20.41 -5.33 11.30
C ARG A 9 -21.01 -4.82 12.62
N LYS A 10 -20.63 -5.43 13.76
CA LYS A 10 -21.00 -4.91 15.09
C LYS A 10 -20.33 -3.58 15.40
N ALA A 11 -19.11 -3.33 14.94
CA ALA A 11 -18.43 -2.06 15.13
C ALA A 11 -19.05 -0.90 14.32
N PHE A 12 -19.63 -1.20 13.15
CA PHE A 12 -20.45 -0.27 12.36
C PHE A 12 -21.74 0.11 13.11
N GLU A 13 -22.43 -0.87 13.70
CA GLU A 13 -23.65 -0.65 14.50
C GLU A 13 -23.38 -0.07 15.90
N GLN A 14 -22.20 -0.30 16.47
CA GLN A 14 -21.78 0.18 17.80
C GLN A 14 -21.03 1.53 17.78
N GLY A 15 -20.92 2.18 16.62
CA GLY A 15 -20.33 3.52 16.54
C GLY A 15 -18.83 3.55 16.82
N LYS A 16 -18.02 2.65 16.24
CA LYS A 16 -16.57 2.91 16.13
C LYS A 16 -16.42 4.22 15.35
N ASP A 17 -16.05 5.27 16.07
CA ASP A 17 -15.75 6.57 15.47
C ASP A 17 -14.55 6.40 14.54
N TYR A 18 -14.61 7.02 13.37
CA TYR A 18 -13.48 7.15 12.44
C TYR A 18 -12.93 8.57 12.58
N PRO A 19 -12.26 8.89 13.71
CA PRO A 19 -11.96 10.27 14.09
C PRO A 19 -11.04 10.94 13.08
N GLU A 20 -10.15 10.19 12.43
CA GLU A 20 -9.27 10.72 11.38
C GLU A 20 -10.05 11.11 10.13
N LEU A 21 -10.99 10.28 9.67
CA LEU A 21 -11.82 10.52 8.49
C LEU A 21 -12.79 11.68 8.73
N ARG A 22 -13.48 11.68 9.89
CA ARG A 22 -14.36 12.78 10.30
C ARG A 22 -13.60 14.09 10.43
N ARG A 23 -12.39 14.07 11.01
CA ARG A 23 -11.51 15.25 11.12
C ARG A 23 -11.05 15.73 9.74
N ALA A 24 -10.75 14.82 8.81
CA ALA A 24 -10.39 15.18 7.44
C ALA A 24 -11.55 15.90 6.74
N LEU A 25 -12.75 15.32 6.75
CA LEU A 25 -13.95 15.93 6.17
C LEU A 25 -14.30 17.30 6.80
N SER A 26 -14.19 17.40 8.13
CA SER A 26 -14.44 18.66 8.85
C SER A 26 -13.46 19.76 8.42
N ARG A 27 -12.18 19.44 8.23
CA ARG A 27 -11.15 20.37 7.75
C ARG A 27 -11.38 20.83 6.31
N LEU A 28 -12.08 20.03 5.50
CA LEU A 28 -12.48 20.42 4.14
C LEU A 28 -13.62 21.45 4.13
N LYS A 29 -14.24 21.71 5.29
CA LYS A 29 -15.44 22.53 5.50
C LYS A 29 -16.71 21.95 4.86
N ALA A 30 -16.87 20.62 4.94
CA ALA A 30 -18.08 19.93 4.48
C ALA A 30 -19.37 20.34 5.23
N GLY A 31 -19.28 21.11 6.31
CA GLY A 31 -20.44 21.71 7.00
C GLY A 31 -21.42 20.66 7.52
N SER A 32 -22.72 20.92 7.34
CA SER A 32 -23.82 20.01 7.74
C SER A 32 -23.82 18.68 6.99
N GLU A 33 -23.13 18.60 5.84
CA GLU A 33 -23.06 17.38 5.01
C GLU A 33 -21.93 16.43 5.43
N THR A 34 -21.14 16.78 6.45
CA THR A 34 -20.03 15.94 6.92
C THR A 34 -20.45 14.48 7.20
N ASN A 35 -21.61 14.28 7.82
CA ASN A 35 -22.13 12.94 8.11
C ASN A 35 -22.58 12.21 6.84
N PHE A 36 -23.09 12.93 5.85
CA PHE A 36 -23.49 12.38 4.56
C PHE A 36 -22.27 11.87 3.79
N TYR A 37 -21.23 12.69 3.61
CA TYR A 37 -19.99 12.24 2.97
C TYR A 37 -19.29 11.11 3.71
N LEU A 38 -19.35 11.12 5.06
CA LEU A 38 -18.84 10.02 5.86
C LEU A 38 -19.57 8.71 5.53
N SER A 39 -20.91 8.72 5.46
CA SER A 39 -21.70 7.53 5.12
C SER A 39 -21.42 7.01 3.70
N LEU A 40 -21.22 7.91 2.74
CA LEU A 40 -20.86 7.56 1.37
C LEU A 40 -19.51 6.84 1.29
N ILE A 41 -18.48 7.40 1.94
CA ILE A 41 -17.14 6.81 1.96
C ILE A 41 -17.15 5.45 2.66
N LEU A 42 -17.90 5.32 3.76
CA LEU A 42 -18.03 4.04 4.47
C LEU A 42 -18.74 2.98 3.64
N SER A 43 -19.82 3.34 2.94
CA SER A 43 -20.54 2.41 2.07
C SER A 43 -19.69 1.94 0.89
N GLU A 44 -18.94 2.84 0.26
CA GLU A 44 -18.04 2.48 -0.84
C GLU A 44 -16.87 1.61 -0.35
N ALA A 45 -16.36 1.87 0.86
CA ALA A 45 -15.37 1.01 1.51
C ALA A 45 -15.92 -0.41 1.76
N GLU A 46 -17.16 -0.53 2.26
CA GLU A 46 -17.81 -1.84 2.48
C GLU A 46 -18.02 -2.61 1.17
N GLN A 47 -18.40 -1.95 0.08
CA GLN A 47 -18.49 -2.58 -1.24
C GLN A 47 -17.11 -3.02 -1.76
N THR A 48 -16.10 -2.20 -1.52
CA THR A 48 -14.70 -2.49 -1.84
C THR A 48 -14.18 -3.69 -1.06
N GLU A 49 -14.59 -3.89 0.20
CA GLU A 49 -14.26 -5.07 1.01
C GLU A 49 -15.11 -6.30 0.64
N THR A 50 -16.41 -6.15 0.43
CA THR A 50 -17.31 -7.27 0.10
C THR A 50 -16.98 -7.88 -1.27
N GLY A 51 -16.50 -7.06 -2.20
CA GLY A 51 -15.92 -7.51 -3.48
C GLY A 51 -14.66 -8.37 -3.35
N GLN A 52 -13.96 -8.32 -2.21
CA GLN A 52 -12.72 -9.06 -1.92
C GLN A 52 -12.99 -10.50 -1.47
N THR A 53 -14.08 -10.74 -0.74
CA THR A 53 -14.36 -12.05 -0.10
C THR A 53 -14.78 -13.14 -1.09
N ILE A 54 -15.31 -12.78 -2.27
CA ILE A 54 -15.99 -13.74 -3.17
C ILE A 54 -15.05 -14.42 -4.19
N ARG A 55 -13.79 -13.98 -4.40
CA ARG A 55 -13.04 -14.36 -5.63
C ARG A 55 -11.55 -14.71 -5.48
N ASN A 56 -11.13 -15.23 -4.32
CA ASN A 56 -9.74 -15.62 -4.04
C ASN A 56 -9.21 -16.87 -4.77
N GLU A 57 -9.70 -17.21 -5.97
CA GLU A 57 -9.12 -18.29 -6.78
C GLU A 57 -8.90 -17.85 -8.22
N THR A 58 -7.61 -17.64 -8.55
CA THR A 58 -6.93 -17.61 -9.86
C THR A 58 -6.35 -16.26 -10.35
N ASN A 59 -5.01 -16.29 -10.54
CA ASN A 59 -4.07 -15.28 -11.06
C ASN A 59 -3.75 -14.04 -10.20
N ASP A 60 -2.95 -14.28 -9.15
CA ASP A 60 -2.21 -13.23 -8.42
C ASP A 60 -0.90 -12.86 -9.18
N PRO A 61 -0.76 -11.62 -9.70
CA PRO A 61 0.44 -11.15 -10.41
C PRO A 61 1.66 -11.00 -9.48
N PHE A 62 1.45 -11.02 -8.16
CA PHE A 62 2.52 -10.97 -7.16
C PHE A 62 2.98 -12.36 -6.72
N SER A 63 2.28 -13.43 -7.13
CA SER A 63 2.69 -14.82 -6.86
C SER A 63 4.11 -15.14 -7.36
N PRO A 64 4.53 -14.73 -8.58
CA PRO A 64 5.92 -14.89 -9.03
C PRO A 64 6.95 -14.11 -8.19
N ILE A 65 6.56 -12.94 -7.69
CA ILE A 65 7.41 -12.09 -6.84
C ILE A 65 7.56 -12.72 -5.45
N LEU A 66 6.47 -13.17 -4.86
CA LEU A 66 6.45 -13.94 -3.61
C LEU A 66 7.26 -15.23 -3.71
N ALA A 67 7.12 -15.97 -4.81
CA ALA A 67 7.90 -17.17 -5.08
C ALA A 67 9.41 -16.85 -5.10
N SER A 68 9.80 -15.77 -5.79
CA SER A 68 11.19 -15.32 -5.86
C SER A 68 11.76 -14.93 -4.49
N ILE A 69 11.03 -14.16 -3.69
CA ILE A 69 11.42 -13.78 -2.32
C ILE A 69 11.55 -15.02 -1.43
N ASN A 70 10.56 -15.92 -1.46
CA ASN A 70 10.58 -17.15 -0.66
C ASN A 70 11.75 -18.08 -1.05
N ASN A 71 12.04 -18.18 -2.35
CA ASN A 71 13.18 -18.96 -2.84
C ASN A 71 14.52 -18.38 -2.35
N LEU A 72 14.66 -17.05 -2.33
CA LEU A 72 15.87 -16.41 -1.82
C LEU A 72 16.03 -16.61 -0.30
N ILE A 73 14.98 -16.42 0.49
CA ILE A 73 14.98 -16.69 1.94
C ILE A 73 15.40 -18.14 2.20
N ARG A 74 14.77 -19.10 1.52
CA ARG A 74 15.11 -20.53 1.65
C ARG A 74 16.57 -20.80 1.27
N SER A 75 17.08 -20.17 0.20
CA SER A 75 18.46 -20.33 -0.23
C SER A 75 19.46 -19.79 0.81
N LEU A 76 19.18 -18.62 1.40
CA LEU A 76 20.04 -18.01 2.43
C LEU A 76 20.06 -18.83 3.73
N GLN A 77 18.94 -19.48 4.08
CA GLN A 77 18.83 -20.28 5.30
C GLN A 77 19.43 -21.67 5.17
N ARG A 78 19.30 -22.31 4.00
CA ARG A 78 19.73 -23.71 3.79
C ARG A 78 21.11 -23.83 3.20
N SER A 79 21.59 -22.81 2.50
CA SER A 79 22.84 -22.87 1.76
C SER A 79 23.78 -21.79 2.28
N GLY A 80 25.01 -22.18 2.61
CA GLY A 80 26.12 -21.25 2.80
C GLY A 80 26.48 -20.59 1.47
N LEU A 81 25.60 -19.72 0.96
CA LEU A 81 25.79 -19.06 -0.32
C LEU A 81 27.06 -18.20 -0.26
N THR A 82 27.88 -18.27 -1.30
CA THR A 82 28.98 -17.33 -1.48
C THR A 82 28.44 -15.93 -1.77
N SER A 83 29.25 -14.90 -1.50
CA SER A 83 28.87 -13.49 -1.74
C SER A 83 28.39 -13.25 -3.18
N ASP A 84 29.05 -13.85 -4.17
CA ASP A 84 28.67 -13.73 -5.57
C ASP A 84 27.31 -14.36 -5.88
N LYS A 85 27.00 -15.51 -5.26
CA LYS A 85 25.70 -16.17 -5.42
C LYS A 85 24.58 -15.35 -4.77
N ILE A 86 24.86 -14.67 -3.67
CA ILE A 86 23.91 -13.75 -3.03
C ILE A 86 23.64 -12.57 -3.97
N ARG A 87 24.68 -11.91 -4.47
CA ARG A 87 24.54 -10.81 -5.45
C ARG A 87 23.73 -11.23 -6.66
N LYS A 88 24.06 -12.36 -7.28
CA LYS A 88 23.35 -12.88 -8.46
C LYS A 88 21.86 -13.11 -8.18
N LYS A 89 21.52 -13.67 -7.01
CA LYS A 89 20.12 -13.90 -6.63
C LYS A 89 19.36 -12.62 -6.32
N ILE A 90 20.01 -11.61 -5.72
CA ILE A 90 19.42 -10.29 -5.49
C ILE A 90 19.17 -9.58 -6.84
N SER A 91 20.15 -9.61 -7.75
CA SER A 91 20.00 -9.05 -9.10
C SER A 91 18.88 -9.71 -9.90
N ALA A 92 18.62 -11.00 -9.65
CA ALA A 92 17.55 -11.76 -10.28
C ALA A 92 16.16 -11.55 -9.65
N LEU A 93 16.05 -10.80 -8.54
CA LEU A 93 14.74 -10.44 -8.01
C LEU A 93 14.00 -9.53 -9.01
N PRO A 94 12.67 -9.63 -9.11
CA PRO A 94 11.88 -8.64 -9.83
C PRO A 94 12.10 -7.23 -9.26
N ASP A 95 12.11 -6.20 -10.10
CA ASP A 95 12.41 -4.82 -9.69
C ASP A 95 11.52 -4.29 -8.55
N PRO A 96 10.20 -4.59 -8.50
CA PRO A 96 9.37 -4.21 -7.36
C PRO A 96 9.88 -4.77 -6.02
N ALA A 97 10.45 -5.98 -6.03
CA ALA A 97 11.01 -6.60 -4.83
C ALA A 97 12.35 -5.95 -4.44
N LYS A 98 13.20 -5.56 -5.41
CA LYS A 98 14.46 -4.87 -5.14
C LYS A 98 14.23 -3.51 -4.48
N ILE A 99 13.32 -2.71 -5.04
CA ILE A 99 12.96 -1.38 -4.52
C ILE A 99 12.41 -1.52 -3.09
N SER A 100 11.49 -2.46 -2.88
CA SER A 100 10.86 -2.69 -1.57
C SER A 100 11.81 -3.29 -0.53
N LEU A 101 12.97 -3.83 -0.94
CA LEU A 101 13.96 -4.44 -0.06
C LEU A 101 14.98 -3.43 0.48
N ALA A 102 15.34 -2.42 -0.32
CA ALA A 102 16.42 -1.48 0.01
C ALA A 102 16.16 -0.69 1.30
N GLY A 103 14.92 -0.24 1.51
CA GLY A 103 14.51 0.53 2.68
C GLY A 103 14.59 -0.26 4.00
N PRO A 104 13.92 -1.43 4.12
CA PRO A 104 14.04 -2.29 5.30
C PRO A 104 15.48 -2.74 5.58
N PHE A 105 16.26 -3.02 4.54
CA PHE A 105 17.65 -3.44 4.68
C PHE A 105 18.53 -2.33 5.28
N SER A 106 18.48 -1.11 4.74
CA SER A 106 19.24 0.03 5.24
C SER A 106 18.84 0.40 6.67
N ARG A 107 17.53 0.36 7.00
CA ARG A 107 17.04 0.59 8.37
C ARG A 107 17.65 -0.37 9.38
N ARG A 108 17.82 -1.65 9.02
CA ARG A 108 18.35 -2.68 9.93
C ARG A 108 19.85 -2.55 10.20
N LEU A 109 20.58 -2.00 9.25
CA LEU A 109 22.01 -1.72 9.41
C LEU A 109 22.29 -0.31 9.96
N ASN A 110 21.22 0.46 10.25
CA ASN A 110 21.27 1.85 10.69
C ASN A 110 22.19 2.74 9.82
N ARG A 111 22.27 2.44 8.51
CA ARG A 111 23.08 3.14 7.53
C ARG A 111 22.53 2.89 6.13
N THR A 112 22.74 3.81 5.21
CA THR A 112 22.40 3.60 3.79
C THR A 112 23.35 2.56 3.21
N VAL A 113 22.81 1.41 2.81
CA VAL A 113 23.59 0.34 2.17
C VAL A 113 22.97 0.00 0.83
N ASP A 114 23.79 0.08 -0.21
CA ASP A 114 23.43 -0.45 -1.52
C ASP A 114 23.54 -1.99 -1.48
N LEU A 115 22.44 -2.66 -1.84
CA LEU A 115 22.34 -4.11 -1.93
C LEU A 115 23.38 -4.71 -2.91
N HIS A 116 23.87 -3.96 -3.90
CA HIS A 116 24.91 -4.45 -4.81
C HIS A 116 26.31 -4.38 -4.21
N ASN A 117 26.54 -3.43 -3.32
CA ASN A 117 27.86 -3.13 -2.73
C ASN A 117 28.02 -3.64 -1.29
N ALA A 118 26.99 -4.23 -0.71
CA ALA A 118 27.02 -4.92 0.56
C ALA A 118 28.13 -6.00 0.62
N ASP A 119 28.76 -6.11 1.79
CA ASP A 119 29.73 -7.13 2.14
C ASP A 119 29.03 -8.37 2.72
N TRP A 120 28.67 -9.27 1.80
CA TRP A 120 28.02 -10.53 2.15
C TRP A 120 28.95 -11.54 2.84
N SER A 121 30.21 -11.22 3.12
CA SER A 121 31.01 -12.04 4.04
C SER A 121 30.58 -11.85 5.50
N GLN A 122 29.97 -10.71 5.82
CA GLN A 122 29.53 -10.37 7.18
C GLN A 122 28.27 -11.11 7.60
N SER A 123 28.31 -11.72 8.78
CA SER A 123 27.16 -12.37 9.44
C SER A 123 25.95 -11.42 9.53
N ASP A 124 26.22 -10.17 9.89
CA ASP A 124 25.17 -9.23 10.27
C ASP A 124 24.44 -8.68 9.05
N GLU A 125 25.14 -8.50 7.93
CA GLU A 125 24.51 -8.15 6.66
C GLU A 125 23.64 -9.28 6.12
N ARG A 126 24.07 -10.54 6.29
CA ARG A 126 23.24 -11.70 5.92
C ARG A 126 21.98 -11.80 6.78
N LYS A 127 22.09 -11.58 8.09
CA LYS A 127 20.93 -11.57 9.01
C LYS A 127 19.98 -10.42 8.68
N ALA A 128 20.52 -9.23 8.44
CA ALA A 128 19.75 -8.06 8.03
C ALA A 128 19.02 -8.31 6.71
N LEU A 129 19.67 -8.95 5.73
CA LEU A 129 19.07 -9.31 4.44
C LEU A 129 17.90 -10.30 4.61
N VAL A 130 18.08 -11.36 5.41
CA VAL A 130 17.01 -12.34 5.66
C VAL A 130 15.80 -11.67 6.30
N GLN A 131 16.04 -10.78 7.25
CA GLN A 131 14.94 -10.11 7.94
C GLN A 131 14.28 -9.03 7.06
N ALA A 132 15.05 -8.27 6.29
CA ALA A 132 14.52 -7.35 5.30
C ALA A 132 13.66 -8.09 4.26
N LEU A 133 14.09 -9.26 3.78
CA LEU A 133 13.30 -10.10 2.87
C LEU A 133 11.99 -10.60 3.51
N LYS A 134 11.98 -10.90 4.82
CA LYS A 134 10.75 -11.26 5.53
C LYS A 134 9.78 -10.08 5.63
N ASP A 135 10.30 -8.89 5.88
CA ASP A 135 9.52 -7.66 5.95
C ASP A 135 8.95 -7.33 4.55
N THR A 136 9.79 -7.38 3.51
CA THR A 136 9.37 -7.23 2.11
C THR A 136 8.36 -8.30 1.71
N ARG A 137 8.53 -9.55 2.13
CA ARG A 137 7.54 -10.62 1.88
C ARG A 137 6.16 -10.27 2.42
N ILE A 138 6.06 -9.65 3.59
CA ILE A 138 4.78 -9.22 4.16
C ILE A 138 4.07 -8.25 3.21
N LEU A 139 4.82 -7.33 2.60
CA LEU A 139 4.29 -6.36 1.63
C LEU A 139 3.70 -6.98 0.37
N PHE A 140 4.16 -8.18 -0.02
CA PHE A 140 3.65 -8.90 -1.19
C PHE A 140 2.62 -9.97 -0.80
N ARG A 141 2.62 -10.44 0.45
CA ARG A 141 1.71 -11.49 0.94
C ARG A 141 0.29 -10.96 1.20
N LYS A 142 0.16 -9.65 1.42
CA LYS A 142 -1.11 -8.95 1.64
C LYS A 142 -1.64 -8.24 0.38
N ARG A 143 -1.03 -8.45 -0.80
CA ARG A 143 -1.45 -7.66 -1.96
C ARG A 143 -2.78 -8.13 -2.52
N PRO A 144 -3.68 -7.18 -2.77
CA PRO A 144 -4.78 -7.35 -3.69
C PRO A 144 -4.44 -8.12 -4.96
N GLY A 145 -5.30 -9.06 -5.37
CA GLY A 145 -5.28 -9.53 -6.76
C GLY A 145 -5.60 -8.37 -7.73
N PRO A 146 -5.43 -8.53 -9.07
CA PRO A 146 -5.59 -7.44 -10.05
C PRO A 146 -6.95 -6.73 -9.99
N LYS A 147 -8.00 -7.48 -9.63
CA LYS A 147 -9.36 -6.95 -9.46
C LYS A 147 -9.52 -6.16 -8.16
N GLN A 148 -8.80 -6.53 -7.11
CA GLN A 148 -8.80 -5.80 -5.85
C GLN A 148 -7.96 -4.52 -5.98
N ASP A 149 -6.87 -4.53 -6.77
CA ASP A 149 -6.19 -3.30 -7.18
C ASP A 149 -7.17 -2.40 -7.95
N GLN A 150 -7.97 -2.94 -8.88
CA GLN A 150 -8.97 -2.15 -9.61
C GLN A 150 -10.05 -1.55 -8.70
N GLN A 151 -10.57 -2.30 -7.72
CA GLN A 151 -11.55 -1.78 -6.77
C GLN A 151 -10.97 -0.67 -5.88
N ILE A 152 -9.74 -0.83 -5.41
CA ILE A 152 -9.05 0.20 -4.63
C ILE A 152 -8.77 1.45 -5.47
N LEU A 153 -8.45 1.28 -6.75
CA LEU A 153 -8.31 2.41 -7.70
C LEU A 153 -9.65 3.11 -7.93
N SER A 154 -10.75 2.37 -8.09
CA SER A 154 -12.11 2.93 -8.18
C SER A 154 -12.50 3.68 -6.90
N PHE A 155 -12.19 3.11 -5.74
CA PHE A 155 -12.43 3.75 -4.45
C PHE A 155 -11.63 5.05 -4.29
N ALA A 156 -10.37 5.07 -4.74
CA ALA A 156 -9.56 6.29 -4.79
C ALA A 156 -10.20 7.37 -5.68
N GLY A 157 -10.75 6.97 -6.83
CA GLY A 157 -11.51 7.86 -7.73
C GLY A 157 -12.77 8.41 -7.07
N TYR A 158 -13.52 7.56 -6.36
CA TYR A 158 -14.74 7.96 -5.64
C TYR A 158 -14.45 9.00 -4.53
N VAL A 159 -13.42 8.76 -3.72
CA VAL A 159 -13.00 9.71 -2.68
C VAL A 159 -12.50 11.03 -3.29
N ALA A 160 -11.86 10.98 -4.46
CA ALA A 160 -11.48 12.17 -5.21
C ALA A 160 -12.68 12.98 -5.72
N MET A 161 -13.74 12.32 -6.19
CA MET A 161 -14.99 12.98 -6.57
C MET A 161 -15.65 13.68 -5.38
N ILE A 162 -15.71 13.03 -4.21
CA ILE A 162 -16.23 13.64 -2.98
C ILE A 162 -15.41 14.87 -2.60
N TYR A 163 -14.08 14.78 -2.67
CA TYR A 163 -13.21 15.92 -2.41
C TYR A 163 -13.53 17.09 -3.35
N GLU A 164 -13.71 16.82 -4.64
CA GLU A 164 -14.02 17.83 -5.65
C GLU A 164 -15.40 18.46 -5.42
N GLN A 165 -16.41 17.67 -5.06
CA GLN A 165 -17.73 18.18 -4.68
C GLN A 165 -17.65 19.16 -3.49
N ILE A 166 -16.83 18.84 -2.48
CA ILE A 166 -16.67 19.70 -1.30
C ILE A 166 -15.84 20.97 -1.60
N LYS A 167 -14.82 20.86 -2.47
CA LYS A 167 -13.84 21.95 -2.69
C LYS A 167 -14.05 22.75 -3.96
N GLY A 168 -14.91 22.28 -4.87
CA GLY A 168 -15.13 22.87 -6.21
C GLY A 168 -13.90 22.83 -7.12
N LYS A 169 -12.93 21.95 -6.82
CA LYS A 169 -11.69 21.81 -7.61
C LYS A 169 -11.10 20.41 -7.49
N PRO A 170 -10.39 19.94 -8.53
CA PRO A 170 -9.81 18.61 -8.52
C PRO A 170 -8.80 18.43 -7.39
N PRO A 171 -8.64 17.19 -6.88
CA PRO A 171 -7.64 16.89 -5.87
C PRO A 171 -6.22 17.03 -6.42
N GLY A 172 -5.31 17.47 -5.55
CA GLY A 172 -3.90 17.58 -5.84
C GLY A 172 -3.08 16.84 -4.80
N LEU A 173 -2.02 16.17 -5.24
CA LEU A 173 -0.97 15.69 -4.36
C LEU A 173 -0.07 16.86 -3.96
N GLY A 174 0.38 16.89 -2.70
CA GLY A 174 1.42 17.83 -2.28
C GLY A 174 2.72 17.61 -3.04
N SER A 175 3.69 18.52 -2.90
CA SER A 175 4.98 18.37 -3.58
C SER A 175 5.64 17.03 -3.26
N ASP A 176 6.32 16.45 -4.26
CA ASP A 176 7.10 15.21 -4.13
C ASP A 176 8.34 15.36 -3.24
N ASN A 177 8.64 16.57 -2.77
CA ASN A 177 9.69 16.82 -1.80
C ASN A 177 9.31 16.17 -0.46
N TYR A 178 9.74 14.92 -0.28
CA TYR A 178 9.63 14.11 0.96
C TYR A 178 10.21 14.80 2.21
N GLN A 179 10.87 15.96 2.06
CA GLN A 179 11.39 16.80 3.13
C GLN A 179 10.36 17.78 3.73
N ASN A 180 9.32 18.12 2.97
CA ASN A 180 8.20 18.91 3.50
C ASN A 180 7.09 17.96 3.90
N GLU A 181 6.79 17.88 5.20
CA GLU A 181 5.68 17.12 5.80
C GLU A 181 4.28 17.59 5.34
N TYR A 182 4.20 18.45 4.33
CA TYR A 182 2.96 19.05 3.87
C TYR A 182 2.14 18.04 3.06
N GLN A 183 1.30 17.30 3.78
CA GLN A 183 0.19 16.54 3.22
C GLN A 183 -0.95 17.48 2.82
N SER A 184 -1.39 17.39 1.57
CA SER A 184 -2.55 18.12 1.09
C SER A 184 -3.82 17.70 1.84
N PRO A 185 -4.85 18.57 1.90
CA PRO A 185 -6.13 18.21 2.51
C PRO A 185 -6.77 16.96 1.87
N PHE A 186 -6.56 16.74 0.58
CA PHE A 186 -6.99 15.52 -0.11
C PHE A 186 -6.20 14.30 0.39
N GLU A 187 -4.88 14.38 0.51
CA GLU A 187 -4.05 13.25 0.95
C GLU A 187 -4.43 12.77 2.35
N LYS A 188 -4.82 13.70 3.23
CA LYS A 188 -5.35 13.37 4.57
C LYS A 188 -6.70 12.67 4.51
N LEU A 189 -7.59 13.11 3.62
CA LEU A 189 -8.89 12.47 3.40
C LEU A 189 -8.68 11.05 2.83
N TRP A 190 -7.89 10.94 1.76
CA TRP A 190 -7.65 9.69 1.07
C TRP A 190 -6.96 8.66 1.96
N LEU A 191 -5.93 9.04 2.73
CA LEU A 191 -5.29 8.11 3.66
C LEU A 191 -6.26 7.60 4.73
N ALA A 192 -7.09 8.48 5.28
CA ALA A 192 -8.09 8.09 6.28
C ALA A 192 -9.16 7.16 5.68
N SER A 193 -9.58 7.40 4.43
CA SER A 193 -10.51 6.52 3.71
C SER A 193 -9.88 5.17 3.36
N LEU A 194 -8.64 5.15 2.86
CA LEU A 194 -7.93 3.93 2.50
C LEU A 194 -7.77 3.01 3.71
N ARG A 195 -7.56 3.56 4.91
CA ARG A 195 -7.47 2.79 6.16
C ARG A 195 -8.75 2.06 6.55
N LEU A 196 -9.88 2.37 5.91
CA LEU A 196 -11.09 1.58 6.05
C LEU A 196 -10.93 0.18 5.43
N VAL A 197 -10.20 0.07 4.32
CA VAL A 197 -10.04 -1.17 3.54
C VAL A 197 -8.63 -1.77 3.61
N GLU A 198 -7.63 -0.94 3.90
CA GLU A 198 -6.23 -1.31 4.16
C GLU A 198 -5.78 -0.65 5.49
N PRO A 199 -6.09 -1.24 6.67
CA PRO A 199 -5.87 -0.60 7.98
C PRO A 199 -4.42 -0.16 8.26
N ASP A 200 -3.45 -0.89 7.68
CA ASP A 200 -2.02 -0.63 7.83
C ASP A 200 -1.47 0.36 6.76
N ALA A 201 -2.35 1.02 5.99
CA ALA A 201 -1.92 1.88 4.89
C ALA A 201 -1.09 3.08 5.36
N GLU A 202 0.05 3.26 4.69
CA GLU A 202 0.97 4.38 4.87
C GLU A 202 0.74 5.49 3.83
N HIS A 203 1.19 6.70 4.14
CA HIS A 203 1.00 7.87 3.27
C HIS A 203 1.59 7.70 1.86
N TYR A 204 2.77 7.09 1.73
CA TYR A 204 3.37 6.80 0.43
C TYR A 204 2.50 5.87 -0.43
N ARG A 205 1.94 4.83 0.19
CA ARG A 205 1.04 3.87 -0.47
C ARG A 205 -0.23 4.56 -0.98
N ALA A 206 -0.80 5.45 -0.17
CA ALA A 206 -1.95 6.25 -0.57
C ALA A 206 -1.65 7.11 -1.81
N ARG A 207 -0.49 7.78 -1.86
CA ARG A 207 -0.04 8.55 -3.03
C ARG A 207 0.09 7.69 -4.28
N GLU A 208 0.75 6.53 -4.18
CA GLU A 208 0.95 5.64 -5.33
C GLU A 208 -0.37 5.16 -5.93
N ILE A 209 -1.30 4.70 -5.08
CA ILE A 209 -2.62 4.25 -5.54
C ILE A 209 -3.33 5.38 -6.29
N TYR A 210 -3.35 6.59 -5.73
CA TYR A 210 -4.02 7.70 -6.37
C TYR A 210 -3.35 8.12 -7.68
N ARG A 211 -2.00 8.12 -7.75
CA ARG A 211 -1.29 8.36 -9.01
C ARG A 211 -1.70 7.34 -10.08
N SER A 212 -1.73 6.06 -9.74
CA SER A 212 -2.18 5.01 -10.65
C SER A 212 -3.63 5.19 -11.08
N ALA A 213 -4.52 5.62 -10.18
CA ALA A 213 -5.93 5.87 -10.51
C ALA A 213 -6.08 7.06 -11.47
N SER A 214 -5.39 8.17 -11.18
CA SER A 214 -5.42 9.39 -12.00
C SER A 214 -4.81 9.21 -13.39
N GLN A 215 -3.72 8.44 -13.51
CA GLN A 215 -3.12 8.10 -14.80
C GLN A 215 -4.03 7.20 -15.64
N LYS A 216 -4.73 6.27 -15.00
CA LYS A 216 -5.66 5.38 -15.68
C LYS A 216 -6.89 6.13 -16.21
N SER A 217 -7.44 7.08 -15.43
CA SER A 217 -8.58 7.90 -15.90
C SER A 217 -8.22 8.79 -17.09
N LEU A 218 -6.97 9.25 -17.19
CA LEU A 218 -6.46 10.01 -18.34
C LEU A 218 -6.29 9.13 -19.59
N SER A 219 -5.86 7.87 -19.42
CA SER A 219 -5.70 6.92 -20.53
C SER A 219 -7.02 6.42 -21.12
N GLU A 220 -8.10 6.38 -20.33
CA GLU A 220 -9.44 5.96 -20.78
C GLU A 220 -10.25 7.10 -21.45
N GLN A 221 -9.79 8.36 -21.35
CA GLN A 221 -10.43 9.55 -21.94
C GLN A 221 -9.82 9.99 -23.28
N SER A 222 -8.83 9.27 -23.82
CA SER A 222 -8.28 9.51 -25.15
C SER A 222 -8.83 8.47 -26.13
N PRO A 223 -9.96 8.72 -26.83
CA PRO A 223 -10.33 7.87 -27.96
C PRO A 223 -9.36 8.15 -29.12
N SER A 224 -8.76 7.08 -29.65
CA SER A 224 -8.19 7.08 -31.00
C SER A 224 -9.24 7.37 -32.05
#